data_AF-A0A9P0I8P4-F1
#
_entry.id   AF-A0A9P0I8P4-F1
#
_cell.length_a   1.000
_cell.length_b   1.000
_cell.length_c   1.000
_cell.angle_alpha   90.00
_cell.angle_beta   90.00
_cell.angle_gamma   90.00
#
_symmetry.space_group_name_H-M   'P 1'
#
loop_
_entity.id
_entity.type
_entity.pdbx_description
1 polymer ?
#
loop_
_entity_poly.entity_id
_entity_poly.type
_entity_poly.pdbx_seq_one_letter_code
_entity_poly.pdbx_strand_id
1 'polypeptide(L)'
;MEKVNIKFHENDTVTYQHNKILRFVPEMSVDKNQKLVVPNIPLLTVTSFSPNLGSWVFNLLVSGLAITYRDRAKPFVHVTAEELVFGYNDPLVMLAHYFYPKGKRPNSQMGLLLARNGTLDEVSTMYTGQKQLDRFGYMDRINGLDHLPHWKDRPCNDIRASEGSFFPPRAVTKSDIVHVYDKDLCRILPLQYRKDVYKDGIKAGLYTPPASTFESADVNPDNKCYYPGEKCPPKGLQNISPCQYNAPVYLSFPHFYDADPALLEPFEGLKPNKKKHETYFMIQPKIGVPVEGFVRVQLNLKVDRAPNIPINNINNFPDTIFPVMWIEEGIHELSTPIWRWIYLATTIGPVFAPIITSGMIIVGFLTLAIVFIRAYKSLVIGQNSLEIMEIGRQTIRRSSTLIISGSHKMMPHRAESAYIPLNQCGDRVQELSFVRTDSKEFKSVLRSDFVRSSFSEAERESLIRSDNSFIMSEHRFNQE
;
A
#
# COMPACT_ATOMS: atom_id res chain seq x y z
N MET A 1 10.33 -1.42 -2.40
CA MET A 1 9.59 -1.89 -3.57
C MET A 1 8.98 -0.69 -4.26
N GLU A 2 9.12 -0.61 -5.57
CA GLU A 2 8.67 0.53 -6.39
C GLU A 2 8.03 0.01 -7.67
N LYS A 3 7.01 0.71 -8.19
CA LYS A 3 6.42 0.41 -9.50
C LYS A 3 7.13 1.26 -10.56
N VAL A 4 7.65 0.62 -11.60
CA VAL A 4 8.40 1.25 -12.70
C VAL A 4 7.74 0.93 -14.04
N ASN A 5 8.14 1.64 -15.11
CA ASN A 5 7.58 1.46 -16.46
C ASN A 5 6.06 1.57 -16.50
N ILE A 6 5.52 2.54 -15.76
CA ILE A 6 4.08 2.73 -15.57
C ILE A 6 3.45 3.30 -16.84
N LYS A 7 2.37 2.66 -17.31
CA LYS A 7 1.56 3.13 -18.43
C LYS A 7 0.07 2.99 -18.10
N PHE A 8 -0.66 4.10 -18.15
CA PHE A 8 -2.11 4.13 -18.01
C PHE A 8 -2.79 3.86 -19.36
N HIS A 9 -3.97 3.26 -19.31
CA HIS A 9 -4.78 2.92 -20.48
C HIS A 9 -6.20 3.44 -20.31
N GLU A 10 -6.89 3.72 -21.43
CA GLU A 10 -8.27 4.22 -21.44
C GLU A 10 -9.31 3.18 -20.95
N ASN A 11 -8.90 1.92 -20.85
CA ASN A 11 -9.75 0.81 -20.41
C ASN A 11 -9.78 0.63 -18.88
N ASP A 12 -9.49 1.66 -18.07
CA ASP A 12 -9.51 1.60 -16.59
C ASP A 12 -8.41 0.69 -16.00
N THR A 13 -7.28 0.57 -16.71
CA THR A 13 -6.14 -0.25 -16.26
C THR A 13 -4.82 0.52 -16.31
N VAL A 14 -3.86 0.05 -15.51
CA VAL A 14 -2.48 0.52 -15.48
C VAL A 14 -1.55 -0.68 -15.57
N THR A 15 -0.59 -0.61 -16.49
CA THR A 15 0.48 -1.60 -16.63
C THR A 15 1.76 -1.07 -15.99
N TYR A 16 2.49 -1.93 -15.30
CA TYR A 16 3.76 -1.59 -14.66
C TYR A 16 4.60 -2.84 -14.40
N GLN A 17 5.85 -2.62 -14.01
CA GLN A 17 6.76 -3.64 -13.50
C GLN A 17 7.15 -3.32 -12.06
N HIS A 18 7.58 -4.33 -11.32
CA HIS A 18 8.07 -4.14 -9.96
C HIS A 18 9.59 -4.04 -9.92
N ASN A 19 10.08 -2.99 -9.27
CA ASN A 19 11.46 -2.89 -8.82
C ASN A 19 11.51 -3.29 -7.33
N LYS A 20 11.91 -4.54 -7.06
CA LYS A 20 12.04 -5.10 -5.70
C LYS A 20 13.53 -5.18 -5.35
N ILE A 21 13.95 -4.51 -4.28
CA ILE A 21 15.33 -4.56 -3.79
C ILE A 21 15.30 -5.23 -2.43
N LEU A 22 15.98 -6.37 -2.31
CA LEU A 22 16.13 -7.11 -1.06
C LEU A 22 17.43 -6.64 -0.39
N ARG A 23 17.32 -6.10 0.82
CA ARG A 23 18.46 -5.63 1.61
C ARG A 23 18.47 -6.38 2.93
N PHE A 24 19.60 -7.02 3.24
CA PHE A 24 19.79 -7.65 4.53
C PHE A 24 19.93 -6.59 5.63
N VAL A 25 19.24 -6.79 6.76
CA VAL A 25 19.22 -5.88 7.90
C VAL A 25 19.78 -6.61 9.12
N PRO A 26 21.08 -6.45 9.43
CA PRO A 26 21.76 -7.21 10.49
C PRO A 26 21.10 -7.07 11.87
N GLU A 27 20.64 -5.86 12.22
CA GLU A 27 20.03 -5.55 13.52
C GLU A 27 18.67 -6.23 13.76
N MET A 28 18.01 -6.69 12.70
CA MET A 28 16.77 -7.46 12.77
C MET A 28 16.98 -8.95 12.43
N SER A 29 18.23 -9.39 12.35
CA SER A 29 18.60 -10.74 11.91
C SER A 29 19.52 -11.42 12.92
N VAL A 30 19.53 -12.76 12.93
CA VAL A 30 20.46 -13.53 13.76
C VAL A 30 21.86 -13.52 13.13
N ASP A 31 22.03 -14.22 12.00
CA ASP A 31 23.25 -14.18 11.19
C ASP A 31 22.95 -14.74 9.80
N LYS A 32 23.45 -14.08 8.75
CA LYS A 32 23.34 -14.56 7.37
C LYS A 32 24.33 -15.68 7.05
N ASN A 33 25.45 -15.75 7.78
CA ASN A 33 26.50 -16.75 7.59
C ASN A 33 26.29 -18.00 8.46
N GLN A 34 25.19 -18.06 9.21
CA GLN A 34 24.82 -19.22 10.01
C GLN A 34 24.86 -20.47 9.14
N LYS A 35 25.68 -21.45 9.53
CA LYS A 35 25.77 -22.73 8.84
C LYS A 35 24.53 -23.56 9.15
N LEU A 36 23.91 -24.07 8.10
CA LEU A 36 22.70 -24.87 8.12
C LEU A 36 22.99 -26.23 7.47
N VAL A 37 22.28 -27.25 7.94
CA VAL A 37 22.23 -28.57 7.28
C VAL A 37 20.82 -28.69 6.70
N VAL A 38 20.73 -28.73 5.38
CA VAL A 38 19.45 -28.70 4.67
C VAL A 38 19.35 -29.85 3.68
N PRO A 39 18.13 -30.29 3.32
CA PRO A 39 17.96 -31.26 2.25
C PRO A 39 18.62 -30.77 0.97
N ASN A 40 19.28 -31.67 0.27
CA ASN A 40 19.83 -31.42 -1.05
C ASN A 40 18.67 -31.36 -2.07
N ILE A 41 18.03 -30.19 -2.16
CA ILE A 41 16.81 -29.99 -2.95
C ILE A 41 16.99 -30.43 -4.41
N PRO A 42 18.06 -30.05 -5.15
CA PRO A 42 18.26 -30.52 -6.52
C PRO A 42 18.39 -32.03 -6.64
N LEU A 43 19.18 -32.66 -5.76
CA LEU A 43 19.38 -34.11 -5.78
C LEU A 43 18.08 -34.85 -5.48
N LEU A 44 17.39 -34.47 -4.39
CA LEU A 44 16.15 -35.12 -3.96
C LEU A 44 15.00 -34.88 -4.94
N THR A 45 14.98 -33.75 -5.65
CA THR A 45 14.04 -33.49 -6.75
C THR A 45 14.24 -34.48 -7.89
N VAL A 46 15.49 -34.63 -8.36
CA VAL A 46 15.81 -35.54 -9.48
C VAL A 46 15.54 -36.99 -9.09
N THR A 47 15.88 -37.40 -7.86
CA THR A 47 15.62 -38.77 -7.41
C THR A 47 14.15 -39.05 -7.19
N SER A 48 13.33 -38.06 -6.85
CA SER A 48 11.87 -38.25 -6.71
C SER A 48 11.17 -38.44 -8.05
N PHE A 49 11.77 -38.03 -9.17
CA PHE A 49 11.25 -38.35 -10.51
C PHE A 49 11.59 -39.78 -10.98
N SER A 50 12.56 -40.43 -10.33
CA SER A 50 13.01 -41.81 -10.63
C SER A 50 11.88 -42.80 -10.96
N PRO A 51 10.83 -42.96 -10.13
CA PRO A 51 9.81 -43.98 -10.37
C PRO A 51 8.98 -43.76 -11.65
N ASN A 52 8.97 -42.54 -12.20
CA ASN A 52 8.14 -42.17 -13.35
C ASN A 52 8.93 -41.97 -14.65
N LEU A 53 10.27 -42.11 -14.62
CA LEU A 53 11.12 -41.91 -15.78
C LEU A 53 11.30 -43.22 -16.55
N GLY A 54 11.26 -43.14 -17.89
CA GLY A 54 11.56 -44.28 -18.76
C GLY A 54 12.95 -44.85 -18.44
N SER A 55 13.07 -46.18 -18.45
CA SER A 55 14.25 -46.91 -17.95
C SER A 55 15.59 -46.41 -18.53
N TRP A 56 15.61 -45.95 -19.78
CA TRP A 56 16.82 -45.40 -20.40
C TRP A 56 17.23 -44.03 -19.82
N VAL A 57 16.30 -43.10 -19.63
CA VAL A 57 16.57 -41.78 -19.02
C VAL A 57 16.99 -41.95 -17.57
N PHE A 58 16.33 -42.86 -16.86
CA PHE A 58 16.68 -43.23 -15.49
C PHE A 58 18.12 -43.76 -15.40
N ASN A 59 18.52 -44.69 -16.28
CA ASN A 59 19.88 -45.23 -16.31
C ASN A 59 20.94 -44.15 -16.65
N LEU A 60 20.61 -43.19 -17.51
CA LEU A 60 21.49 -42.05 -17.83
C LEU A 60 21.66 -41.12 -16.62
N LEU A 61 20.58 -40.81 -15.90
CA LEU A 61 20.61 -40.02 -14.66
C LEU A 61 21.42 -40.71 -13.56
N VAL A 62 21.18 -42.00 -13.32
CA VAL A 62 21.92 -42.79 -12.32
C VAL A 62 23.40 -42.86 -12.67
N SER A 63 23.73 -43.04 -13.95
CA SER A 63 25.11 -43.04 -14.43
C SER A 63 25.78 -41.65 -14.28
N GLY A 64 25.07 -40.56 -14.60
CA GLY A 64 25.56 -39.20 -14.42
C GLY A 64 25.80 -38.83 -12.95
N LEU A 65 24.87 -39.23 -12.06
CA LEU A 65 25.02 -39.08 -10.62
C LEU A 65 26.18 -39.93 -10.06
N ALA A 66 26.33 -41.17 -10.55
CA ALA A 66 27.38 -42.08 -10.10
C ALA A 66 28.79 -41.68 -10.57
N ILE A 67 28.91 -41.09 -11.77
CA ILE A 67 30.21 -40.68 -12.35
C ILE A 67 30.62 -39.29 -11.84
N THR A 68 29.69 -38.34 -11.76
CA THR A 68 30.02 -36.92 -11.50
C THR A 68 29.84 -36.53 -10.04
N TYR A 69 29.02 -37.28 -9.30
CA TYR A 69 28.47 -36.84 -8.01
C TYR A 69 28.75 -37.82 -6.86
N ARG A 70 29.56 -38.87 -7.05
CA ARG A 70 29.72 -39.97 -6.08
C ARG A 70 30.02 -39.51 -4.65
N ASP A 71 30.98 -38.62 -4.45
CA ASP A 71 31.36 -38.15 -3.10
C ASP A 71 30.50 -36.98 -2.58
N ARG A 72 29.74 -36.32 -3.47
CA ARG A 72 28.93 -35.13 -3.19
C ARG A 72 27.42 -35.39 -3.16
N ALA A 73 26.97 -36.57 -3.59
CA ALA A 73 25.56 -36.98 -3.67
C ALA A 73 25.00 -37.33 -2.30
N LYS A 74 25.08 -36.42 -1.33
CA LYS A 74 24.50 -36.64 -0.01
C LYS A 74 23.07 -36.10 0.02
N PRO A 75 22.13 -36.78 0.70
CA PRO A 75 20.76 -36.30 0.87
C PRO A 75 20.68 -34.93 1.57
N PHE A 76 21.71 -34.56 2.32
CA PHE A 76 21.84 -33.29 3.00
C PHE A 76 23.12 -32.56 2.58
N VAL A 77 23.05 -31.24 2.52
CA VAL A 77 24.17 -30.34 2.21
C VAL A 77 24.36 -29.33 3.33
N HIS A 78 25.60 -28.89 3.51
CA HIS A 78 25.95 -27.80 4.41
C HIS A 78 26.03 -26.51 3.61
N VAL A 79 25.20 -25.54 3.96
CA VAL A 79 25.15 -24.21 3.30
C VAL A 79 24.97 -23.13 4.37
N THR A 80 25.28 -21.88 4.04
CA THR A 80 24.89 -20.74 4.87
C THR A 80 23.44 -20.34 4.62
N ALA A 81 22.84 -19.54 5.52
CA ALA A 81 21.52 -18.98 5.30
C ALA A 81 21.47 -18.08 4.04
N GLU A 82 22.53 -17.29 3.79
CA GLU A 82 22.66 -16.47 2.58
C GLU A 82 22.73 -17.34 1.31
N GLU A 83 23.51 -18.42 1.32
CA GLU A 83 23.61 -19.36 0.19
C GLU A 83 22.28 -20.05 -0.11
N LEU A 84 21.56 -20.53 0.91
CA LEU A 84 20.26 -21.19 0.74
C LEU A 84 19.23 -20.27 0.09
N VAL A 85 19.18 -19.02 0.53
CA VAL A 85 18.17 -18.04 0.08
C VAL A 85 18.57 -17.43 -1.26
N PHE A 86 19.82 -16.99 -1.42
CA PHE A 86 20.26 -16.15 -2.54
C PHE A 86 21.17 -16.85 -3.55
N GLY A 87 21.57 -18.09 -3.33
CA GLY A 87 22.27 -18.86 -4.35
C GLY A 87 23.52 -19.58 -3.86
N TYR A 88 23.65 -20.83 -4.27
CA TYR A 88 24.92 -21.56 -4.32
C TYR A 88 25.04 -22.35 -5.63
N ASN A 89 26.27 -22.69 -6.00
CA ASN A 89 26.52 -23.48 -7.20
C ASN A 89 26.21 -24.95 -6.93
N ASP A 90 25.19 -25.47 -7.60
CA ASP A 90 24.87 -26.90 -7.62
C ASP A 90 25.04 -27.44 -9.05
N PRO A 91 25.88 -28.47 -9.26
CA PRO A 91 26.12 -29.01 -10.59
C PRO A 91 24.88 -29.62 -11.26
N LEU A 92 23.88 -30.13 -10.52
CA LEU A 92 22.64 -30.63 -11.13
C LEU A 92 21.79 -29.47 -11.65
N VAL A 93 21.75 -28.35 -10.93
CA VAL A 93 21.07 -27.14 -11.40
C VAL A 93 21.77 -26.53 -12.62
N MET A 94 23.12 -26.50 -12.62
CA MET A 94 23.88 -26.06 -13.80
C MET A 94 23.61 -26.95 -15.02
N LEU A 95 23.55 -28.27 -14.82
CA LEU A 95 23.21 -29.22 -15.88
C LEU A 95 21.80 -28.96 -16.42
N ALA A 96 20.81 -28.81 -15.53
CA ALA A 96 19.45 -28.48 -15.91
C ALA A 96 19.37 -27.15 -16.68
N HIS A 97 20.10 -26.12 -16.25
CA HIS A 97 20.15 -24.84 -16.95
C HIS A 97 20.66 -24.96 -18.40
N TYR A 98 21.64 -25.83 -18.65
CA TYR A 98 22.23 -26.04 -19.98
C TYR A 98 21.30 -26.85 -20.90
N PHE A 99 20.64 -27.88 -20.37
CA PHE A 99 19.84 -28.80 -21.18
C PHE A 99 18.38 -28.39 -21.35
N TYR A 100 17.81 -27.56 -20.47
CA TYR A 100 16.42 -27.11 -20.59
C TYR A 100 16.24 -26.02 -21.66
N PRO A 101 15.13 -26.02 -22.41
CA PRO A 101 14.82 -24.96 -23.37
C PRO A 101 14.76 -23.57 -22.71
N LYS A 102 15.11 -22.51 -23.46
CA LYS A 102 15.20 -21.12 -22.95
C LYS A 102 13.98 -20.63 -22.15
N GLY A 103 12.76 -21.08 -22.47
CA GLY A 103 11.53 -20.69 -21.77
C GLY A 103 11.16 -21.55 -20.55
N LYS A 104 11.87 -22.64 -20.28
CA LYS A 104 11.62 -23.56 -19.15
C LYS A 104 12.86 -23.88 -18.32
N ARG A 105 14.00 -23.24 -18.63
CA ARG A 105 15.25 -23.49 -17.92
C ARG A 105 15.22 -22.84 -16.53
N PRO A 106 15.68 -23.56 -15.49
CA PRO A 106 15.89 -22.95 -14.17
C PRO A 106 17.04 -21.94 -14.23
N ASN A 107 17.27 -21.25 -13.12
CA ASN A 107 18.47 -20.42 -12.94
C ASN A 107 19.74 -21.27 -12.97
N SER A 108 20.90 -20.65 -13.19
CA SER A 108 22.20 -21.35 -13.21
C SER A 108 22.69 -21.76 -11.81
N GLN A 109 22.07 -21.25 -10.75
CA GLN A 109 22.39 -21.52 -9.35
C GLN A 109 21.15 -22.02 -8.62
N MET A 110 21.37 -22.75 -7.52
CA MET A 110 20.31 -23.17 -6.61
C MET A 110 20.09 -22.10 -5.55
N GLY A 111 18.86 -21.64 -5.36
CA GLY A 111 18.49 -20.69 -4.31
C GLY A 111 16.99 -20.44 -4.31
N LEU A 112 16.43 -20.16 -3.14
CA LEU A 112 14.97 -20.10 -2.96
C LEU A 112 14.36 -18.76 -3.40
N LEU A 113 15.10 -17.65 -3.31
CA LEU A 113 14.64 -16.30 -3.70
C LEU A 113 15.53 -15.68 -4.79
N LEU A 114 16.00 -16.49 -5.73
CA LEU A 114 16.80 -16.03 -6.86
C LEU A 114 16.02 -15.09 -7.78
N ALA A 115 16.75 -14.20 -8.47
CA ALA A 115 16.22 -13.25 -9.46
C ALA A 115 15.09 -12.33 -8.93
N ARG A 116 15.11 -12.03 -7.61
CA ARG A 116 14.14 -11.14 -6.95
C ARG A 116 14.67 -9.74 -6.65
N ASN A 117 15.88 -9.44 -7.14
CA ASN A 117 16.55 -8.16 -6.89
C ASN A 117 16.60 -7.32 -8.18
N GLY A 118 16.13 -6.09 -8.10
CA GLY A 118 16.02 -5.15 -9.20
C GLY A 118 14.63 -5.15 -9.85
N THR A 119 14.59 -4.76 -11.13
CA THR A 119 13.36 -4.74 -11.92
C THR A 119 13.03 -6.16 -12.35
N LEU A 120 11.85 -6.64 -11.97
CA LEU A 120 11.35 -7.95 -12.34
C LEU A 120 10.88 -7.94 -13.79
N ASP A 121 11.15 -9.03 -14.52
CA ASP A 121 10.70 -9.21 -15.91
C ASP A 121 9.18 -9.26 -16.06
N GLU A 122 8.47 -9.56 -14.97
CA GLU A 122 7.02 -9.66 -14.96
C GLU A 122 6.34 -8.31 -15.15
N VAL A 123 5.43 -8.26 -16.12
CA VAL A 123 4.61 -7.08 -16.42
C VAL A 123 3.19 -7.33 -15.92
N SER A 124 2.79 -6.59 -14.90
CA SER A 124 1.46 -6.68 -14.29
C SER A 124 0.57 -5.56 -14.81
N THR A 125 -0.67 -5.90 -15.15
CA THR A 125 -1.74 -4.93 -15.49
C THR A 125 -2.84 -5.03 -14.46
N MET A 126 -3.20 -3.89 -13.86
CA MET A 126 -4.09 -3.78 -12.71
C MET A 126 -5.22 -2.79 -13.00
N TYR A 127 -6.41 -3.04 -12.47
CA TYR A 127 -7.54 -2.11 -12.55
C TYR A 127 -7.31 -0.90 -11.63
N THR A 128 -7.50 0.31 -12.17
CA THR A 128 -7.32 1.56 -11.42
C THR A 128 -8.55 1.94 -10.60
N GLY A 129 -9.71 1.34 -10.90
CA GLY A 129 -10.97 1.58 -10.18
C GLY A 129 -11.66 2.90 -10.53
N GLN A 130 -11.25 3.55 -11.63
CA GLN A 130 -11.85 4.79 -12.12
C GLN A 130 -13.30 4.58 -12.55
N LYS A 131 -13.64 3.42 -13.13
CA LYS A 131 -15.02 3.10 -13.52
C LYS A 131 -15.79 2.41 -12.39
N GLN A 132 -15.17 1.41 -11.75
CA GLN A 132 -15.82 0.62 -10.70
C GLN A 132 -14.82 0.22 -9.61
N LEU A 133 -15.20 0.44 -8.34
CA LEU A 133 -14.35 0.17 -7.18
C LEU A 133 -14.33 -1.31 -6.75
N ASP A 134 -15.17 -2.17 -7.34
CA ASP A 134 -15.21 -3.61 -7.07
C ASP A 134 -13.99 -4.37 -7.60
N ARG A 135 -13.34 -3.82 -8.64
CA ARG A 135 -12.11 -4.35 -9.23
C ARG A 135 -10.86 -3.57 -8.84
N PHE A 136 -10.99 -2.51 -8.03
CA PHE A 136 -9.87 -1.67 -7.64
C PHE A 136 -8.71 -2.49 -7.05
N GLY A 137 -7.51 -2.33 -7.62
CA GLY A 137 -6.31 -3.03 -7.15
C GLY A 137 -6.20 -4.50 -7.57
N TYR A 138 -7.20 -5.07 -8.26
CA TYR A 138 -7.11 -6.41 -8.82
C TYR A 138 -6.36 -6.42 -10.15
N MET A 139 -5.64 -7.51 -10.39
CA MET A 139 -4.97 -7.73 -11.66
C MET A 139 -5.96 -8.10 -12.76
N ASP A 140 -5.76 -7.49 -13.92
CA ASP A 140 -6.39 -7.87 -15.19
C ASP A 140 -5.53 -8.89 -15.93
N ARG A 141 -4.21 -8.64 -16.02
CA ARG A 141 -3.27 -9.46 -16.78
C ARG A 141 -1.90 -9.55 -16.14
N ILE A 142 -1.24 -10.68 -16.35
CA ILE A 142 0.19 -10.87 -16.08
C ILE A 142 0.86 -11.35 -17.36
N ASN A 143 1.89 -10.64 -17.82
CA ASN A 143 2.59 -10.92 -19.07
C ASN A 143 1.65 -11.08 -20.28
N GLY A 144 0.57 -10.29 -20.30
CA GLY A 144 -0.47 -10.31 -21.34
C GLY A 144 -1.57 -11.38 -21.16
N LEU A 145 -1.38 -12.35 -20.27
CA LEU A 145 -2.35 -13.42 -19.99
C LEU A 145 -3.39 -12.96 -18.96
N ASP A 146 -4.64 -13.35 -19.16
CA ASP A 146 -5.79 -13.10 -18.29
C ASP A 146 -6.09 -14.28 -17.32
N HIS A 147 -5.19 -15.25 -17.27
CA HIS A 147 -5.26 -16.44 -16.43
C HIS A 147 -3.85 -16.91 -16.06
N LEU A 148 -3.76 -17.69 -14.99
CA LEU A 148 -2.53 -18.35 -14.60
C LEU A 148 -2.23 -19.51 -15.56
N PRO A 149 -1.06 -19.54 -16.23
CA PRO A 149 -0.73 -20.57 -17.22
C PRO A 149 -0.45 -21.95 -16.60
N HIS A 150 -0.32 -22.01 -15.27
CA HIS A 150 0.06 -23.21 -14.53
C HIS A 150 -1.11 -24.17 -14.29
N TRP A 151 -2.34 -23.67 -14.32
CA TRP A 151 -3.56 -24.43 -14.06
C TRP A 151 -4.46 -24.42 -15.29
N LYS A 152 -5.11 -25.55 -15.58
CA LYS A 152 -5.91 -25.71 -16.80
C LYS A 152 -7.28 -25.03 -16.70
N ASP A 153 -7.97 -25.27 -15.59
CA ASP A 153 -9.39 -24.94 -15.44
C ASP A 153 -9.63 -23.91 -14.34
N ARG A 154 -10.76 -23.19 -14.45
CA ARG A 154 -11.29 -22.35 -13.36
C ARG A 154 -11.86 -23.23 -12.23
N PRO A 155 -11.81 -22.79 -10.96
CA PRO A 155 -11.31 -21.49 -10.49
C PRO A 155 -9.78 -21.40 -10.32
N CYS A 156 -9.04 -22.49 -10.50
CA CYS A 156 -7.60 -22.54 -10.19
C CYS A 156 -6.73 -21.63 -11.04
N ASN A 157 -7.12 -21.39 -12.29
CA ASN A 157 -6.38 -20.52 -13.20
C ASN A 157 -6.79 -19.05 -13.16
N ASP A 158 -7.64 -18.62 -12.22
CA ASP A 158 -8.03 -17.22 -12.09
C ASP A 158 -6.83 -16.36 -11.60
N ILE A 159 -6.79 -15.10 -12.03
CA ILE A 159 -5.77 -14.12 -11.65
C ILE A 159 -6.38 -12.86 -11.00
N ARG A 160 -7.70 -12.78 -10.90
CA ARG A 160 -8.41 -11.63 -10.31
C ARG A 160 -8.18 -11.53 -8.81
N ALA A 161 -7.04 -10.97 -8.45
CA ALA A 161 -6.56 -10.79 -7.10
C ALA A 161 -5.72 -9.53 -6.98
N SER A 162 -5.60 -9.04 -5.77
CA SER A 162 -4.67 -7.97 -5.42
C SER A 162 -3.25 -8.50 -5.31
N GLU A 163 -2.28 -7.67 -5.64
CA GLU A 163 -0.87 -7.93 -5.34
C GLU A 163 -0.51 -7.61 -3.86
N GLY A 164 -1.52 -7.36 -3.02
CA GLY A 164 -1.38 -7.17 -1.57
C GLY A 164 -1.33 -5.71 -1.13
N SER A 165 -1.09 -4.76 -2.04
CA SER A 165 -1.00 -3.32 -1.71
C SER A 165 -2.36 -2.60 -1.65
N PHE A 166 -3.32 -3.01 -2.50
CA PHE A 166 -4.61 -2.34 -2.64
C PHE A 166 -5.72 -3.37 -2.85
N PHE A 167 -6.81 -3.24 -2.12
CA PHE A 167 -7.97 -4.12 -2.23
C PHE A 167 -9.23 -3.30 -2.54
N PRO A 168 -10.23 -3.91 -3.19
CA PRO A 168 -11.54 -3.28 -3.34
C PRO A 168 -12.11 -2.84 -1.97
N PRO A 169 -12.50 -1.58 -1.78
CA PRO A 169 -12.91 -1.10 -0.46
C PRO A 169 -14.22 -1.75 0.00
N ARG A 170 -14.17 -2.53 1.09
CA ARG A 170 -15.35 -3.21 1.66
C ARG A 170 -16.49 -2.25 2.01
N ALA A 171 -16.19 -0.99 2.35
CA ALA A 171 -17.21 0.02 2.62
C ALA A 171 -18.14 0.26 1.40
N VAL A 172 -17.62 0.06 0.18
CA VAL A 172 -18.36 0.19 -1.08
C VAL A 172 -18.86 -1.17 -1.56
N THR A 173 -17.97 -2.15 -1.66
CA THR A 173 -18.26 -3.45 -2.29
C THR A 173 -19.12 -4.37 -1.43
N LYS A 174 -19.10 -4.18 -0.10
CA LYS A 174 -19.72 -5.07 0.90
C LYS A 174 -19.25 -6.55 0.81
N SER A 175 -18.20 -6.83 0.05
CA SER A 175 -17.63 -8.18 -0.05
C SER A 175 -16.87 -8.53 1.22
N ASP A 176 -17.10 -9.73 1.73
CA ASP A 176 -16.36 -10.30 2.86
C ASP A 176 -15.14 -11.10 2.42
N ILE A 177 -14.94 -11.32 1.12
CA ILE A 177 -13.79 -12.04 0.57
C ILE A 177 -13.03 -11.11 -0.35
N VAL A 178 -11.71 -11.06 -0.15
CA VAL A 178 -10.76 -10.45 -1.06
C VAL A 178 -9.70 -11.48 -1.43
N HIS A 179 -9.09 -11.36 -2.60
CA HIS A 179 -8.06 -12.28 -3.06
C HIS A 179 -6.72 -11.56 -3.10
N VAL A 180 -5.67 -12.25 -2.66
CA VAL A 180 -4.27 -11.83 -2.82
C VAL A 180 -3.54 -12.82 -3.70
N TYR A 181 -2.60 -12.34 -4.50
CA TYR A 181 -1.73 -13.15 -5.32
C TYR A 181 -0.30 -12.64 -5.18
N ASP A 182 0.60 -13.58 -4.96
CA ASP A 182 2.02 -13.41 -5.25
C ASP A 182 2.43 -14.57 -6.15
N LYS A 183 3.41 -14.34 -7.01
CA LYS A 183 3.99 -15.36 -7.90
C LYS A 183 4.39 -16.63 -7.15
N ASP A 184 4.91 -16.50 -5.93
CA ASP A 184 5.35 -17.64 -5.11
C ASP A 184 4.21 -18.52 -4.61
N LEU A 185 3.01 -17.95 -4.44
CA LEU A 185 1.83 -18.71 -4.03
C LEU A 185 1.32 -19.63 -5.15
N CYS A 186 1.72 -19.39 -6.40
CA CYS A 186 1.31 -20.15 -7.58
C CYS A 186 -0.22 -20.18 -7.83
N ARG A 187 -1.02 -19.48 -7.02
CA ARG A 187 -2.48 -19.35 -7.15
C ARG A 187 -2.96 -18.10 -6.41
N ILE A 188 -4.21 -17.73 -6.62
CA ILE A 188 -4.86 -16.72 -5.78
C ILE A 188 -5.21 -17.31 -4.40
N LEU A 189 -4.99 -16.50 -3.36
CA LEU A 189 -5.27 -16.82 -1.96
C LEU A 189 -6.50 -16.03 -1.50
N PRO A 190 -7.63 -16.68 -1.19
CA PRO A 190 -8.79 -15.99 -0.63
C PRO A 190 -8.52 -15.59 0.83
N LEU A 191 -8.92 -14.38 1.18
CA LEU A 191 -8.86 -13.83 2.53
C LEU A 191 -10.26 -13.41 2.94
N GLN A 192 -10.78 -14.01 4.01
CA GLN A 192 -12.14 -13.80 4.49
C GLN A 192 -12.15 -12.88 5.71
N TYR A 193 -13.05 -11.90 5.70
CA TYR A 193 -13.28 -10.98 6.80
C TYR A 193 -13.69 -11.76 8.07
N ARG A 194 -13.12 -11.34 9.21
CA ARG A 194 -13.37 -11.94 10.52
C ARG A 194 -14.06 -10.97 11.47
N LYS A 195 -13.48 -9.79 11.64
CA LYS A 195 -13.94 -8.78 12.59
C LYS A 195 -13.25 -7.44 12.35
N ASP A 196 -13.82 -6.39 12.93
CA ASP A 196 -13.16 -5.10 13.02
C ASP A 196 -12.09 -5.11 14.13
N VAL A 197 -10.97 -4.45 13.85
CA VAL A 197 -9.82 -4.27 14.75
C VAL A 197 -9.32 -2.83 14.64
N TYR A 198 -8.52 -2.40 15.62
CA TYR A 198 -7.86 -1.11 15.61
C TYR A 198 -6.35 -1.32 15.67
N LYS A 199 -5.62 -0.66 14.77
CA LYS A 199 -4.16 -0.59 14.77
C LYS A 199 -3.78 0.88 14.74
N ASP A 200 -3.04 1.32 15.75
CA ASP A 200 -2.53 2.70 15.88
C ASP A 200 -3.61 3.76 15.65
N GLY A 201 -4.80 3.55 16.25
CA GLY A 201 -5.94 4.46 16.14
C GLY A 201 -6.71 4.39 14.80
N ILE A 202 -6.27 3.60 13.83
CA ILE A 202 -6.95 3.38 12.55
C ILE A 202 -7.85 2.13 12.65
N LYS A 203 -9.13 2.28 12.30
CA LYS A 203 -10.06 1.16 12.19
C LYS A 203 -9.75 0.34 10.94
N ALA A 204 -9.55 -0.97 11.08
CA ALA A 204 -9.30 -1.92 10.01
C ALA A 204 -10.18 -3.17 10.16
N GLY A 205 -10.42 -3.90 9.07
CA GLY A 205 -10.99 -5.23 9.10
C GLY A 205 -9.88 -6.27 9.11
N LEU A 206 -9.99 -7.27 9.98
CA LEU A 206 -9.10 -8.44 10.00
C LEU A 206 -9.59 -9.47 8.97
N TYR A 207 -8.71 -9.88 8.07
CA TYR A 207 -8.96 -10.91 7.07
C TYR A 207 -7.95 -12.04 7.25
N THR A 208 -8.42 -13.29 7.19
CA THR A 208 -7.56 -14.49 7.24
C THR A 208 -8.01 -15.52 6.20
N PRO A 209 -7.12 -16.38 5.70
CA PRO A 209 -7.53 -17.47 4.82
C PRO A 209 -8.62 -18.33 5.46
N PRO A 210 -9.68 -18.71 4.73
CA PRO A 210 -10.64 -19.69 5.21
C PRO A 210 -10.00 -21.09 5.27
N ALA A 211 -10.51 -21.95 6.17
CA ALA A 211 -10.01 -23.33 6.30
C ALA A 211 -10.12 -24.15 5.00
N SER A 212 -11.04 -23.76 4.09
CA SER A 212 -11.21 -24.37 2.76
C SER A 212 -10.03 -24.12 1.81
N THR A 213 -9.12 -23.20 2.14
CA THR A 213 -8.02 -22.76 1.25
C THR A 213 -7.09 -23.91 0.86
N PHE A 214 -6.55 -24.63 1.84
CA PHE A 214 -5.66 -25.78 1.66
C PHE A 214 -6.35 -27.09 2.04
N GLU A 215 -7.67 -27.12 1.91
CA GLU A 215 -8.46 -28.31 2.16
C GLU A 215 -8.32 -29.33 1.01
N SER A 216 -8.46 -30.61 1.34
CA SER A 216 -8.52 -31.70 0.38
C SER A 216 -9.62 -31.48 -0.67
N ALA A 217 -9.38 -31.96 -1.89
CA ALA A 217 -10.36 -31.81 -2.98
C ALA A 217 -11.66 -32.61 -2.74
N ASP A 218 -11.60 -33.63 -1.87
CA ASP A 218 -12.76 -34.43 -1.48
C ASP A 218 -13.75 -33.62 -0.63
N VAL A 219 -13.24 -32.71 0.21
CA VAL A 219 -14.05 -31.83 1.06
C VAL A 219 -14.34 -30.49 0.37
N ASN A 220 -13.37 -29.93 -0.36
CA ASN A 220 -13.53 -28.72 -1.16
C ASN A 220 -13.26 -28.99 -2.66
N PRO A 221 -14.31 -29.29 -3.45
CA PRO A 221 -14.17 -29.62 -4.88
C PRO A 221 -13.48 -28.54 -5.73
N ASP A 222 -13.52 -27.27 -5.32
CA ASP A 222 -12.86 -26.17 -6.03
C ASP A 222 -11.34 -26.35 -6.07
N ASN A 223 -10.76 -27.07 -5.11
CA ASN A 223 -9.32 -27.36 -5.08
C ASN A 223 -8.91 -28.49 -6.03
N LYS A 224 -9.85 -29.20 -6.66
CA LYS A 224 -9.57 -30.36 -7.52
C LYS A 224 -8.68 -30.01 -8.72
N CYS A 225 -8.85 -28.83 -9.30
CA CYS A 225 -8.06 -28.40 -10.45
C CYS A 225 -6.58 -28.12 -10.13
N TYR A 226 -6.20 -28.02 -8.85
CA TYR A 226 -4.80 -27.95 -8.43
C TYR A 226 -4.07 -29.31 -8.46
N TYR A 227 -4.81 -30.41 -8.72
CA TYR A 227 -4.27 -31.78 -8.70
C TYR A 227 -4.63 -32.54 -9.99
N PRO A 228 -4.09 -32.14 -11.16
CA PRO A 228 -4.45 -32.74 -12.44
C PRO A 228 -3.88 -34.16 -12.59
N GLY A 229 -4.64 -35.17 -12.16
CA GLY A 229 -4.30 -36.58 -12.34
C GLY A 229 -3.39 -37.18 -11.26
N GLU A 230 -3.14 -36.44 -10.18
CA GLU A 230 -2.40 -36.90 -9.02
C GLU A 230 -3.35 -37.20 -7.84
N LYS A 231 -2.90 -38.06 -6.93
CA LYS A 231 -3.57 -38.23 -5.64
C LYS A 231 -3.51 -36.89 -4.89
N CYS A 232 -4.65 -36.41 -4.43
CA CYS A 232 -4.70 -35.17 -3.64
C CYS A 232 -3.80 -35.31 -2.41
N PRO A 233 -2.97 -34.28 -2.10
CA PRO A 233 -2.16 -34.31 -0.91
C PRO A 233 -3.05 -34.24 0.34
N PRO A 234 -2.52 -34.62 1.51
CA PRO A 234 -3.18 -34.39 2.80
C PRO A 234 -3.59 -32.92 2.98
N LYS A 235 -4.58 -32.68 3.84
CA LYS A 235 -5.03 -31.34 4.20
C LYS A 235 -3.84 -30.46 4.64
N GLY A 236 -3.87 -29.18 4.23
CA GLY A 236 -2.91 -28.15 4.62
C GLY A 236 -1.72 -28.01 3.67
N LEU A 237 -1.75 -28.72 2.55
CA LEU A 237 -0.71 -28.71 1.53
C LEU A 237 -1.26 -28.22 0.20
N GLN A 238 -0.41 -27.52 -0.54
CA GLN A 238 -0.68 -27.11 -1.91
C GLN A 238 0.50 -27.47 -2.80
N ASN A 239 0.23 -28.17 -3.90
CA ASN A 239 1.24 -28.45 -4.92
C ASN A 239 1.56 -27.16 -5.69
N ILE A 240 2.84 -26.78 -5.77
CA ILE A 240 3.31 -25.65 -6.60
C ILE A 240 4.35 -26.07 -7.64
N SER A 241 4.48 -27.39 -7.89
CA SER A 241 5.40 -27.94 -8.87
C SER A 241 5.27 -27.30 -10.26
N PRO A 242 4.05 -27.06 -10.80
CA PRO A 242 3.89 -26.41 -12.11
C PRO A 242 4.50 -25.00 -12.21
N CYS A 243 4.65 -24.29 -11.09
CA CYS A 243 5.31 -22.98 -11.03
C CYS A 243 6.82 -23.08 -10.78
N GLN A 244 7.31 -24.22 -10.29
CA GLN A 244 8.69 -24.43 -9.86
C GLN A 244 9.44 -25.39 -10.79
N TYR A 245 9.32 -25.21 -12.11
CA TYR A 245 9.98 -26.06 -13.12
C TYR A 245 9.69 -27.56 -12.95
N ASN A 246 8.48 -27.89 -12.46
CA ASN A 246 8.02 -29.23 -12.08
C ASN A 246 8.71 -29.85 -10.86
N ALA A 247 9.61 -29.16 -10.16
CA ALA A 247 10.18 -29.65 -8.91
C ALA A 247 9.07 -29.93 -7.88
N PRO A 248 9.13 -31.03 -7.11
CA PRO A 248 8.05 -31.51 -6.24
C PRO A 248 7.93 -30.66 -4.96
N VAL A 249 7.60 -29.38 -5.11
CA VAL A 249 7.53 -28.39 -4.03
C VAL A 249 6.08 -28.18 -3.62
N TYR A 250 5.84 -28.17 -2.31
CA TYR A 250 4.54 -27.95 -1.71
C TYR A 250 4.58 -26.78 -0.74
N LEU A 251 3.54 -25.95 -0.76
CA LEU A 251 3.30 -24.92 0.25
C LEU A 251 2.43 -25.44 1.38
N SER A 252 2.70 -24.95 2.58
CA SER A 252 1.81 -25.06 3.75
C SER A 252 1.89 -23.78 4.58
N PHE A 253 1.08 -23.66 5.63
CA PHE A 253 1.38 -22.67 6.67
C PHE A 253 2.59 -23.12 7.52
N PRO A 254 3.29 -22.18 8.20
CA PRO A 254 4.43 -22.49 9.04
C PRO A 254 4.15 -23.55 10.11
N HIS A 255 5.12 -24.46 10.29
CA HIS A 255 5.03 -25.63 11.15
C HIS A 255 3.78 -26.49 10.89
N PHE A 256 3.31 -26.55 9.64
CA PHE A 256 2.10 -27.26 9.24
C PHE A 256 0.85 -26.83 10.05
N TYR A 257 0.74 -25.53 10.35
CA TYR A 257 -0.47 -24.98 10.97
C TYR A 257 -1.72 -25.24 10.09
N ASP A 258 -2.82 -25.67 10.72
CA ASP A 258 -4.08 -26.05 10.06
C ASP A 258 -3.94 -27.14 8.98
N ALA A 259 -2.94 -28.02 9.13
CA ALA A 259 -2.71 -29.17 8.26
C ALA A 259 -3.08 -30.50 8.96
N ASP A 260 -3.03 -31.58 8.19
CA ASP A 260 -3.19 -32.94 8.71
C ASP A 260 -2.10 -33.25 9.77
N PRO A 261 -2.48 -33.68 11.00
CA PRO A 261 -1.52 -34.05 12.04
C PRO A 261 -0.48 -35.10 11.63
N ALA A 262 -0.80 -35.97 10.66
CA ALA A 262 0.14 -36.97 10.14
C ALA A 262 1.42 -36.35 9.55
N LEU A 263 1.37 -35.09 9.10
CA LEU A 263 2.54 -34.36 8.61
C LEU A 263 3.53 -33.97 9.71
N LEU A 264 3.10 -33.99 10.97
CA LEU A 264 3.94 -33.65 12.13
C LEU A 264 4.69 -34.86 12.68
N GLU A 265 4.12 -36.07 12.55
CA GLU A 265 4.66 -37.30 13.15
C GLU A 265 6.14 -37.60 12.80
N PRO A 266 6.61 -37.37 11.55
CA PRO A 266 7.99 -37.68 11.19
C PRO A 266 9.03 -36.67 11.72
N PHE A 267 8.60 -35.54 12.29
CA PHE A 267 9.49 -34.41 12.59
C PHE A 267 9.43 -33.98 14.05
N GLU A 268 10.59 -33.95 14.69
CA GLU A 268 10.74 -33.32 16.01
C GLU A 268 10.96 -31.80 15.86
N GLY A 269 10.33 -31.01 16.73
CA GLY A 269 10.52 -29.56 16.82
C GLY A 269 9.45 -28.70 16.13
N LEU A 270 8.55 -29.28 15.35
CA LEU A 270 7.43 -28.56 14.76
C LEU A 270 6.35 -28.24 15.81
N LYS A 271 5.96 -26.96 15.94
CA LYS A 271 5.00 -26.49 16.94
C LYS A 271 4.00 -25.52 16.31
N PRO A 272 2.95 -26.00 15.61
CA PRO A 272 1.96 -25.13 14.98
C PRO A 272 1.30 -24.20 16.00
N ASN A 273 1.27 -22.90 15.70
CA ASN A 273 0.65 -21.89 16.56
C ASN A 273 -0.11 -20.88 15.71
N LYS A 274 -1.42 -20.75 15.93
CA LYS A 274 -2.28 -19.83 15.19
C LYS A 274 -1.74 -18.39 15.17
N LYS A 275 -1.40 -17.81 16.33
CA LYS A 275 -0.96 -16.41 16.40
C LYS A 275 0.34 -16.14 15.64
N LYS A 276 1.23 -17.13 15.59
CA LYS A 276 2.55 -17.01 14.94
C LYS A 276 2.54 -17.41 13.47
N HIS A 277 1.66 -18.34 13.08
CA HIS A 277 1.75 -19.02 11.78
C HIS A 277 0.53 -18.77 10.89
N GLU A 278 -0.54 -18.13 11.38
CA GLU A 278 -1.66 -17.71 10.54
C GLU A 278 -1.26 -16.52 9.68
N THR A 279 -1.57 -16.61 8.38
CA THR A 279 -1.54 -15.47 7.43
C THR A 279 -2.73 -14.55 7.72
N TYR A 280 -2.51 -13.24 7.76
CA TYR A 280 -3.59 -12.29 7.96
C TYR A 280 -3.31 -10.92 7.35
N PHE A 281 -4.37 -10.17 7.09
CA PHE A 281 -4.32 -8.78 6.66
C PHE A 281 -5.27 -7.94 7.49
N MET A 282 -4.83 -6.75 7.89
CA MET A 282 -5.65 -5.71 8.49
C MET A 282 -5.89 -4.63 7.44
N ILE A 283 -7.08 -4.61 6.83
CA ILE A 283 -7.38 -3.75 5.68
C ILE A 283 -8.32 -2.63 6.10
N GLN A 284 -7.95 -1.38 5.81
CA GLN A 284 -8.79 -0.22 6.07
C GLN A 284 -10.03 -0.27 5.15
N PRO A 285 -11.27 -0.26 5.69
CA PRO A 285 -12.47 -0.60 4.92
C PRO A 285 -12.92 0.45 3.88
N LYS A 286 -12.59 1.73 4.07
CA LYS A 286 -12.99 2.84 3.18
C LYS A 286 -12.08 3.01 1.98
N ILE A 287 -10.78 2.84 2.14
CA ILE A 287 -9.77 3.05 1.08
C ILE A 287 -9.16 1.74 0.57
N GLY A 288 -9.39 0.61 1.25
CA GLY A 288 -8.92 -0.69 0.79
C GLY A 288 -7.41 -0.91 0.92
N VAL A 289 -6.73 -0.14 1.77
CA VAL A 289 -5.28 -0.22 1.98
C VAL A 289 -4.99 -1.04 3.25
N PRO A 290 -4.04 -2.00 3.22
CA PRO A 290 -3.60 -2.70 4.41
C PRO A 290 -2.83 -1.75 5.34
N VAL A 291 -3.19 -1.74 6.63
CA VAL A 291 -2.43 -1.03 7.68
C VAL A 291 -1.35 -1.93 8.31
N GLU A 292 -1.59 -3.24 8.26
CA GLU A 292 -0.68 -4.30 8.67
C GLU A 292 -1.08 -5.56 7.90
N GLY A 293 -0.14 -6.42 7.56
CA GLY A 293 -0.49 -7.70 6.94
C GLY A 293 0.73 -8.54 6.67
N PHE A 294 0.57 -9.86 6.85
CA PHE A 294 1.62 -10.85 6.69
C PHE A 294 1.10 -12.07 5.95
N VAL A 295 1.78 -12.39 4.85
CA VAL A 295 1.72 -13.69 4.19
C VAL A 295 2.79 -14.57 4.83
N ARG A 296 2.35 -15.67 5.44
CA ARG A 296 3.21 -16.63 6.11
C ARG A 296 3.07 -17.98 5.43
N VAL A 297 4.15 -18.45 4.82
CA VAL A 297 4.15 -19.70 4.05
C VAL A 297 5.40 -20.51 4.36
N GLN A 298 5.26 -21.83 4.28
CA GLN A 298 6.33 -22.78 4.43
C GLN A 298 6.53 -23.52 3.12
N LEU A 299 7.79 -23.55 2.67
CA LEU A 299 8.25 -24.32 1.53
C LEU A 299 8.61 -25.73 2.01
N ASN A 300 7.99 -26.72 1.39
CA ASN A 300 8.21 -28.13 1.67
C ASN A 300 8.63 -28.86 0.40
N LEU A 301 9.53 -29.83 0.53
CA LEU A 301 9.94 -30.69 -0.56
C LEU A 301 9.27 -32.06 -0.38
N LYS A 302 8.45 -32.48 -1.34
CA LYS A 302 7.98 -33.86 -1.40
C LYS A 302 9.11 -34.73 -1.91
N VAL A 303 9.52 -35.68 -1.08
CA VAL A 303 10.56 -36.64 -1.39
C VAL A 303 9.93 -38.01 -1.49
N ASP A 304 10.09 -38.63 -2.66
CA ASP A 304 9.69 -40.02 -2.87
C ASP A 304 10.93 -40.92 -2.76
N ARG A 305 10.76 -42.09 -2.15
CA ARG A 305 11.81 -43.07 -1.91
C ARG A 305 12.31 -43.61 -3.24
N ALA A 306 13.63 -43.54 -3.42
CA ALA A 306 14.31 -44.01 -4.63
C ALA A 306 15.13 -45.29 -4.33
N PRO A 307 14.50 -46.48 -4.19
CA PRO A 307 15.21 -47.71 -3.82
C PRO A 307 16.28 -48.11 -4.85
N ASN A 308 16.08 -47.72 -6.10
CA ASN A 308 16.95 -48.05 -7.24
C ASN A 308 18.19 -47.15 -7.36
N ILE A 309 18.39 -46.20 -6.44
CA ILE A 309 19.55 -45.29 -6.42
C ILE A 309 20.38 -45.54 -5.15
N PRO A 310 21.25 -46.57 -5.12
CA PRO A 310 22.03 -46.95 -3.94
C PRO A 310 23.30 -46.09 -3.81
N ILE A 311 23.16 -44.76 -3.86
CA ILE A 311 24.26 -43.81 -3.72
C ILE A 311 24.12 -43.09 -2.37
N ASN A 312 25.16 -43.10 -1.52
CA ASN A 312 25.23 -42.37 -0.24
C ASN A 312 23.95 -42.41 0.61
N ASN A 313 23.32 -43.58 0.70
CA ASN A 313 22.09 -43.81 1.47
C ASN A 313 20.85 -43.00 1.01
N ILE A 314 20.82 -42.46 -0.21
CA ILE A 314 19.63 -41.79 -0.79
C ILE A 314 18.43 -42.76 -0.83
N ASN A 315 18.67 -44.03 -1.15
CA ASN A 315 17.66 -45.10 -1.15
C ASN A 315 16.99 -45.37 0.21
N ASN A 316 17.60 -44.92 1.31
CA ASN A 316 17.06 -45.03 2.66
C ASN A 316 16.25 -43.80 3.09
N PHE A 317 16.24 -42.74 2.28
CA PHE A 317 15.43 -41.56 2.57
C PHE A 317 13.94 -41.94 2.46
N PRO A 318 13.13 -41.68 3.49
CA PRO A 318 11.73 -42.10 3.51
C PRO A 318 10.85 -41.23 2.61
N ASP A 319 9.69 -41.78 2.21
CA ASP A 319 8.62 -41.01 1.58
C ASP A 319 8.09 -39.97 2.58
N THR A 320 8.31 -38.68 2.33
CA THR A 320 7.87 -37.62 3.26
C THR A 320 7.77 -36.25 2.58
N ILE A 321 7.10 -35.33 3.26
CA ILE A 321 7.02 -33.91 2.88
C ILE A 321 7.94 -33.14 3.83
N PHE A 322 9.16 -32.91 3.37
CA PHE A 322 10.23 -32.35 4.17
C PHE A 322 10.12 -30.82 4.26
N PRO A 323 9.91 -30.23 5.45
CA PRO A 323 9.88 -28.77 5.60
C PRO A 323 11.28 -28.20 5.43
N VAL A 324 11.44 -27.26 4.49
CA VAL A 324 12.74 -26.65 4.18
C VAL A 324 12.91 -25.35 4.94
N MET A 325 11.99 -24.41 4.74
CA MET A 325 11.98 -23.13 5.42
C MET A 325 10.58 -22.52 5.38
N TRP A 326 10.29 -21.58 6.27
CA TRP A 326 9.13 -20.73 6.16
C TRP A 326 9.55 -19.27 6.12
N ILE A 327 8.71 -18.46 5.48
CA ILE A 327 8.94 -17.04 5.22
C ILE A 327 7.71 -16.27 5.69
N GLU A 328 7.97 -15.09 6.27
CA GLU A 328 6.99 -14.05 6.51
C GLU A 328 7.29 -12.89 5.57
N GLU A 329 6.34 -12.56 4.71
CA GLU A 329 6.39 -11.36 3.85
C GLU A 329 5.22 -10.46 4.20
N GLY A 330 5.48 -9.17 4.43
CA GLY A 330 4.43 -8.27 4.84
C GLY A 330 4.91 -6.92 5.34
N ILE A 331 3.96 -6.16 5.87
CA ILE A 331 4.19 -4.88 6.54
C ILE A 331 3.75 -4.99 8.01
N HIS A 332 4.70 -4.74 8.92
CA HIS A 332 4.41 -4.69 10.35
C HIS A 332 3.81 -3.35 10.76
N GLU A 333 4.30 -2.27 10.15
CA GLU A 333 3.88 -0.91 10.46
C GLU A 333 3.97 -0.03 9.21
N LEU A 334 3.13 1.00 9.19
CA LEU A 334 3.18 2.04 8.17
C LEU A 334 4.24 3.07 8.56
N SER A 335 4.94 3.61 7.57
CA SER A 335 5.82 4.74 7.81
C SER A 335 5.02 5.94 8.33
N THR A 336 5.62 6.74 9.22
CA THR A 336 4.97 7.89 9.86
C THR A 336 4.24 8.81 8.87
N PRO A 337 4.81 9.16 7.68
CA PRO A 337 4.09 9.98 6.70
C PRO A 337 2.82 9.29 6.17
N ILE A 338 2.89 8.01 5.81
CA ILE A 338 1.76 7.25 5.27
C ILE A 338 0.67 7.10 6.34
N TRP A 339 1.08 6.76 7.56
CA TRP A 339 0.17 6.65 8.69
C TRP A 339 -0.58 7.97 8.94
N ARG A 340 0.12 9.12 8.95
CA ARG A 340 -0.51 10.45 9.13
C ARG A 340 -1.57 10.74 8.07
N TRP A 341 -1.28 10.45 6.81
CA TRP A 341 -2.24 10.66 5.72
C TRP A 341 -3.45 9.75 5.84
N ILE A 342 -3.26 8.47 6.13
CA ILE A 342 -4.36 7.53 6.31
C ILE A 342 -5.20 7.90 7.54
N TYR A 343 -4.56 8.24 8.66
CA TYR A 343 -5.24 8.66 9.88
C TYR A 343 -6.05 9.95 9.67
N LEU A 344 -5.45 10.95 9.00
CA LEU A 344 -6.14 12.19 8.64
C LEU A 344 -7.34 11.92 7.73
N ALA A 345 -7.18 11.11 6.67
CA ALA A 345 -8.23 10.84 5.71
C ALA A 345 -9.37 9.97 6.26
N THR A 346 -9.06 9.04 7.17
CA THR A 346 -10.03 8.00 7.56
C THR A 346 -10.61 8.18 8.96
N THR A 347 -9.87 8.82 9.88
CA THR A 347 -10.28 9.03 11.27
C THR A 347 -10.66 10.49 11.51
N ILE A 348 -9.76 11.44 11.23
CA ILE A 348 -10.01 12.88 11.51
C ILE A 348 -10.98 13.47 10.50
N GLY A 349 -10.72 13.31 9.20
CA GLY A 349 -11.45 13.95 8.11
C GLY A 349 -12.96 13.73 8.19
N PRO A 350 -13.46 12.49 8.33
CA PRO A 350 -14.89 12.22 8.43
C PRO A 350 -15.58 12.85 9.66
N VAL A 351 -14.82 13.20 10.71
CA VAL A 351 -15.35 13.85 11.92
C VAL A 351 -15.30 15.36 11.78
N PHE A 352 -14.15 15.91 11.35
CA PHE A 352 -13.93 17.36 11.27
C PHE A 352 -14.60 18.00 10.06
N ALA A 353 -14.65 17.32 8.91
CA ALA A 353 -15.29 17.86 7.71
C ALA A 353 -16.74 18.30 7.95
N PRO A 354 -17.66 17.45 8.49
CA PRO A 354 -19.03 17.88 8.74
C PRO A 354 -19.13 18.99 9.79
N ILE A 355 -18.24 19.02 10.80
CA ILE A 355 -18.21 20.08 11.81
C ILE A 355 -17.85 21.42 11.17
N ILE A 356 -16.78 21.46 10.36
CA ILE A 356 -16.33 22.66 9.66
C ILE A 356 -17.38 23.11 8.65
N THR A 357 -17.94 22.19 7.86
CA THR A 357 -19.01 22.49 6.90
C THR A 357 -20.23 23.07 7.61
N SER A 358 -20.69 22.45 8.70
CA SER A 358 -21.82 22.96 9.47
C SER A 358 -21.52 24.31 10.09
N GLY A 359 -20.30 24.52 10.60
CA GLY A 359 -19.84 25.81 11.12
C GLY A 359 -19.86 26.90 10.06
N MET A 360 -19.35 26.63 8.85
CA MET A 360 -19.39 27.58 7.73
C MET A 360 -20.81 27.91 7.28
N ILE A 361 -21.73 26.94 7.29
CA ILE A 361 -23.14 27.16 7.00
C ILE A 361 -23.78 28.08 8.04
N ILE A 362 -23.52 27.85 9.34
CA ILE A 362 -24.04 28.70 10.43
C ILE A 362 -23.50 30.12 10.31
N VAL A 363 -22.20 30.28 10.09
CA VAL A 363 -21.58 31.59 9.89
C VAL A 363 -22.17 32.30 8.67
N GLY A 364 -22.34 31.59 7.55
CA GLY A 364 -22.98 32.12 6.34
C GLY A 364 -24.44 32.53 6.57
N PHE A 365 -25.19 31.77 7.34
CA PHE A 365 -26.57 32.13 7.70
C PHE A 365 -26.61 33.37 8.59
N LEU A 366 -25.72 33.48 9.57
CA LEU A 366 -25.61 34.64 10.45
C LEU A 366 -25.23 35.91 9.68
N THR A 367 -24.29 35.82 8.73
CA THR A 367 -23.92 36.98 7.89
C THR A 367 -25.07 37.41 7.00
N LEU A 368 -25.79 36.48 6.37
CA LEU A 368 -27.00 36.79 5.60
C LEU A 368 -28.09 37.42 6.46
N ALA A 369 -28.31 36.91 7.67
CA ALA A 369 -29.27 37.49 8.62
C ALA A 369 -28.86 38.92 9.01
N ILE A 370 -27.57 39.17 9.28
CA ILE A 370 -27.06 40.51 9.60
C ILE A 370 -27.25 41.48 8.42
N VAL A 371 -26.93 41.05 7.20
CA VAL A 371 -27.12 41.85 5.98
C VAL A 371 -28.60 42.14 5.77
N PHE A 372 -29.47 41.13 5.92
CA PHE A 372 -30.92 41.29 5.81
C PHE A 372 -31.46 42.27 6.85
N ILE A 373 -31.04 42.16 8.12
CA ILE A 373 -31.44 43.09 9.18
C ILE A 373 -30.98 44.50 8.86
N ARG A 374 -29.75 44.69 8.36
CA ARG A 374 -29.24 46.02 7.97
C ARG A 374 -29.98 46.59 6.77
N ALA A 375 -30.24 45.77 5.74
CA ALA A 375 -30.99 46.17 4.56
C ALA A 375 -32.44 46.54 4.93
N TYR A 376 -33.11 45.70 5.73
CA TYR A 376 -34.45 45.96 6.22
C TYR A 376 -34.52 47.26 7.04
N LYS A 377 -33.58 47.48 7.96
CA LYS A 377 -33.47 48.75 8.68
C LYS A 377 -33.27 49.93 7.75
N SER A 378 -32.39 49.82 6.75
CA SER A 378 -32.16 50.90 5.77
C SER A 378 -33.40 51.21 4.93
N LEU A 379 -34.20 50.20 4.57
CA LEU A 379 -35.38 50.36 3.73
C LEU A 379 -36.55 50.97 4.52
N VAL A 380 -36.81 50.43 5.72
CA VAL A 380 -37.91 50.90 6.60
C VAL A 380 -37.59 52.26 7.24
N ILE A 381 -36.37 52.46 7.75
CA ILE A 381 -35.97 53.74 8.36
C ILE A 381 -35.72 54.79 7.26
N GLY A 382 -35.23 54.37 6.09
CA GLY A 382 -35.06 55.23 4.91
C GLY A 382 -36.38 55.85 4.46
N GLN A 383 -37.46 55.07 4.37
CA GLN A 383 -38.80 55.59 4.04
C GLN A 383 -39.37 56.52 5.13
N ASN A 384 -39.26 56.15 6.40
CA ASN A 384 -39.75 56.99 7.50
C ASN A 384 -38.98 58.32 7.61
N SER A 385 -37.69 58.33 7.28
CA SER A 385 -36.86 59.54 7.31
C SER A 385 -37.19 60.52 6.17
N LEU A 386 -37.56 60.02 4.98
CA LEU A 386 -38.02 60.85 3.87
C LEU A 386 -39.39 61.51 4.17
N GLU A 387 -40.32 60.77 4.77
CA GLU A 387 -41.62 61.32 5.22
C GLU A 387 -41.44 62.40 6.30
N ILE A 388 -40.58 62.15 7.30
CA ILE A 388 -40.29 63.14 8.36
C ILE A 388 -39.56 64.38 7.81
N MET A 389 -38.68 64.20 6.82
CA MET A 389 -37.96 65.32 6.19
C MET A 389 -38.88 66.15 5.27
N GLU A 390 -39.87 65.54 4.60
CA GLU A 390 -40.91 66.27 3.87
C GLU A 390 -41.86 67.04 4.80
N ILE A 391 -42.28 66.43 5.91
CA ILE A 391 -43.11 67.07 6.93
C ILE A 391 -42.34 68.23 7.58
N GLY A 392 -41.06 68.03 7.95
CA GLY A 392 -40.18 69.07 8.49
C GLY A 392 -39.92 70.23 7.53
N ARG A 393 -39.82 69.95 6.23
CA ARG A 393 -39.69 70.98 5.18
C ARG A 393 -40.98 71.79 4.99
N GLN A 394 -42.14 71.19 5.24
CA GLN A 394 -43.43 71.89 5.24
C GLN A 394 -43.67 72.73 6.50
N THR A 395 -43.23 72.29 7.69
CA THR A 395 -43.32 73.09 8.93
C THR A 395 -42.39 74.31 8.90
N ILE A 396 -41.18 74.19 8.35
CA ILE A 396 -40.25 75.33 8.22
C ILE A 396 -40.78 76.40 7.24
N ARG A 397 -41.55 76.03 6.21
CA ARG A 397 -42.21 77.00 5.31
C ARG A 397 -43.43 77.71 5.93
N ARG A 398 -44.02 77.19 7.01
CA ARG A 398 -45.18 77.81 7.70
C ARG A 398 -44.80 78.64 8.91
N SER A 399 -43.58 78.52 9.43
CA SER A 399 -43.18 79.17 10.69
C SER A 399 -42.33 80.44 10.50
N SER A 400 -42.39 81.09 9.33
CA SER A 400 -41.64 82.31 9.01
C SER A 400 -42.50 83.58 8.94
N THR A 401 -43.56 83.66 9.73
CA THR A 401 -44.29 84.92 9.98
C THR A 401 -44.87 84.88 11.39
N LEU A 402 -44.09 85.24 12.42
CA LEU A 402 -44.55 85.91 13.65
C LEU A 402 -43.47 85.83 14.75
N ILE A 403 -42.78 86.96 15.00
CA ILE A 403 -42.75 87.70 16.28
C ILE A 403 -41.45 88.52 16.40
N ILE A 404 -41.69 89.82 16.50
CA ILE A 404 -40.80 90.90 16.91
C ILE A 404 -40.94 91.10 18.43
N SER A 405 -39.82 91.50 19.07
CA SER A 405 -39.66 92.13 20.39
C SER A 405 -39.51 91.26 21.64
N GLY A 406 -38.61 91.68 22.53
CA GLY A 406 -38.59 91.29 23.94
C GLY A 406 -37.21 90.89 24.50
N SER A 407 -36.42 91.88 24.90
CA SER A 407 -35.13 91.78 25.60
C SER A 407 -35.19 91.06 26.96
N HIS A 408 -34.12 90.34 27.36
CA HIS A 408 -33.25 90.62 28.54
C HIS A 408 -32.19 89.50 28.79
N LYS A 409 -30.90 89.91 28.86
CA LYS A 409 -29.79 89.54 29.80
C LYS A 409 -29.64 88.05 30.28
N MET A 410 -28.48 87.37 30.32
CA MET A 410 -27.04 87.70 30.37
C MET A 410 -26.14 86.55 29.82
N MET A 411 -24.90 86.93 29.47
CA MET A 411 -23.64 86.27 29.02
C MET A 411 -23.17 84.93 29.66
N PRO A 412 -21.96 84.35 29.34
CA PRO A 412 -21.26 84.12 28.06
C PRO A 412 -20.62 82.71 27.93
N HIS A 413 -20.26 82.31 26.70
CA HIS A 413 -18.99 81.65 26.26
C HIS A 413 -19.24 80.74 25.05
N ARG A 414 -18.85 81.20 23.86
CA ARG A 414 -18.35 80.30 22.81
C ARG A 414 -17.47 81.05 21.83
N ALA A 415 -16.20 80.66 21.78
CA ALA A 415 -15.27 81.10 20.77
C ALA A 415 -15.64 80.50 19.40
N GLU A 416 -15.86 81.41 18.47
CA GLU A 416 -15.51 81.44 17.05
C GLU A 416 -15.03 80.14 16.38
N SER A 417 -15.74 79.76 15.31
CA SER A 417 -15.11 79.66 13.99
C SER A 417 -16.19 79.80 12.91
N ALA A 418 -16.14 80.94 12.23
CA ALA A 418 -16.95 81.25 11.05
C ALA A 418 -16.34 80.61 9.79
N TYR A 419 -17.19 80.29 8.83
CA TYR A 419 -16.81 79.83 7.49
C TYR A 419 -16.45 81.03 6.60
N ILE A 420 -15.42 80.88 5.78
CA ILE A 420 -15.18 81.68 4.56
C ILE A 420 -15.24 80.73 3.36
N PRO A 421 -15.95 81.09 2.27
CA PRO A 421 -16.30 80.18 1.19
C PRO A 421 -15.20 80.11 0.11
N LEU A 422 -15.07 78.95 -0.52
CA LEU A 422 -14.25 78.78 -1.72
C LEU A 422 -14.99 79.36 -2.93
N ASN A 423 -14.36 80.33 -3.62
CA ASN A 423 -14.71 80.69 -4.98
C ASN A 423 -13.54 80.36 -5.92
N GLN A 424 -13.93 79.91 -7.11
CA GLN A 424 -13.18 79.29 -8.21
C GLN A 424 -11.87 79.98 -8.62
N CYS A 425 -10.92 79.18 -9.12
CA CYS A 425 -10.56 79.07 -10.56
C CYS A 425 -9.04 78.87 -10.78
N GLY A 426 -8.66 77.99 -11.73
CA GLY A 426 -7.48 78.20 -12.58
C GLY A 426 -6.18 77.44 -12.26
N ASP A 427 -5.91 76.43 -13.10
CA ASP A 427 -4.65 76.10 -13.79
C ASP A 427 -3.27 76.01 -13.06
N ARG A 428 -2.79 74.75 -13.03
CA ARG A 428 -1.47 74.20 -13.45
C ARG A 428 -0.13 74.66 -12.81
N VAL A 429 0.77 73.64 -12.77
CA VAL A 429 2.26 73.62 -12.62
C VAL A 429 2.72 73.60 -11.15
N GLN A 430 3.58 72.71 -10.61
CA GLN A 430 4.68 71.88 -11.13
C GLN A 430 5.00 70.69 -10.18
N GLU A 431 5.72 69.70 -10.71
CA GLU A 431 6.23 68.48 -10.07
C GLU A 431 7.41 68.64 -9.08
N LEU A 432 7.59 67.57 -8.28
CA LEU A 432 8.85 66.91 -7.82
C LEU A 432 9.81 67.61 -6.84
N SER A 433 10.01 67.00 -5.66
CA SER A 433 11.21 66.17 -5.39
C SER A 433 11.25 65.58 -3.96
N PHE A 434 12.07 64.54 -3.83
CA PHE A 434 12.11 63.46 -2.85
C PHE A 434 13.21 63.71 -1.79
N VAL A 435 12.97 63.49 -0.49
CA VAL A 435 14.01 63.04 0.46
C VAL A 435 13.41 62.14 1.54
N ARG A 436 14.13 61.03 1.78
CA ARG A 436 13.88 59.87 2.65
C ARG A 436 14.55 60.06 4.01
N THR A 437 13.89 59.74 5.12
CA THR A 437 14.59 59.30 6.35
C THR A 437 13.73 58.48 7.31
N ASP A 438 14.21 57.25 7.51
CA ASP A 438 14.06 56.24 8.57
C ASP A 438 13.07 56.42 9.74
N SER A 439 12.17 55.44 9.87
CA SER A 439 11.45 55.08 11.09
C SER A 439 12.27 54.09 11.93
N LYS A 440 12.88 54.57 13.02
CA LYS A 440 13.35 53.73 14.14
C LYS A 440 12.41 53.93 15.34
N GLU A 441 11.23 53.31 15.33
CA GLU A 441 10.46 53.13 16.56
C GLU A 441 9.30 52.12 16.41
N PHE A 442 9.59 50.85 16.10
CA PHE A 442 8.59 49.77 16.30
C PHE A 442 9.19 48.35 16.34
N LYS A 443 10.33 48.17 17.04
CA LYS A 443 10.95 46.85 17.25
C LYS A 443 11.49 46.66 18.68
N SER A 444 10.65 46.86 19.69
CA SER A 444 11.01 46.52 21.08
C SER A 444 9.95 45.78 21.89
N VAL A 445 8.82 45.37 21.29
CA VAL A 445 7.81 44.56 22.00
C VAL A 445 7.40 43.38 21.13
N LEU A 446 8.12 42.27 21.28
CA LEU A 446 7.66 40.87 21.11
C LEU A 446 8.90 39.96 20.98
N ARG A 447 9.49 39.63 22.13
CA ARG A 447 10.44 38.52 22.26
C ARG A 447 10.28 37.88 23.63
N SER A 448 9.40 36.89 23.71
CA SER A 448 9.56 35.71 24.58
C SER A 448 8.51 34.65 24.22
N ASP A 449 9.03 33.48 23.84
CA ASP A 449 8.48 32.15 24.06
C ASP A 449 7.33 31.65 23.18
N PHE A 450 7.67 31.25 21.94
CA PHE A 450 7.09 30.03 21.36
C PHE A 450 8.03 29.40 20.31
N VAL A 451 8.46 28.16 20.59
CA VAL A 451 9.10 27.15 19.71
C VAL A 451 10.52 27.45 19.19
N ARG A 452 11.49 26.83 19.88
CA ARG A 452 12.82 26.53 19.34
C ARG A 452 12.90 25.01 19.15
N SER A 453 12.58 24.50 17.96
CA SER A 453 12.96 23.14 17.54
C SER A 453 14.19 23.24 16.62
N SER A 454 15.26 22.58 17.01
CA SER A 454 16.51 22.51 16.26
C SER A 454 16.38 21.48 15.13
N PHE A 455 16.27 21.95 13.89
CA PHE A 455 16.43 21.13 12.69
C PHE A 455 17.92 20.98 12.33
N SER A 456 18.33 19.81 11.85
CA SER A 456 19.66 19.57 11.28
C SER A 456 19.78 20.17 9.87
N GLU A 457 20.99 20.48 9.40
CA GLU A 457 21.20 21.07 8.06
C GLU A 457 20.66 20.19 6.92
N ALA A 458 20.68 18.86 7.06
CA ALA A 458 20.13 17.92 6.09
C ALA A 458 18.60 18.05 5.93
N GLU A 459 17.88 18.38 7.00
CA GLU A 459 16.42 18.56 6.96
C GLU A 459 16.04 19.87 6.27
N ARG A 460 16.85 20.93 6.45
CA ARG A 460 16.68 22.21 5.73
C ARG A 460 16.92 22.07 4.23
N GLU A 461 17.94 21.32 3.81
CA GLU A 461 18.18 21.08 2.38
C GLU A 461 17.06 20.26 1.72
N SER A 462 16.43 19.32 2.45
CA SER A 462 15.33 18.53 1.90
C SER A 462 14.06 19.35 1.64
N LEU A 463 13.76 20.32 2.52
CA LEU A 463 12.62 21.23 2.39
C LEU A 463 12.82 22.23 1.24
N ILE A 464 14.05 22.75 1.08
CA ILE A 464 14.38 23.63 -0.04
C ILE A 464 14.31 22.86 -1.38
N ARG A 465 14.62 21.57 -1.39
CA ARG A 465 14.53 20.72 -2.59
C ARG A 465 13.09 20.34 -2.94
N SER A 466 12.20 20.16 -1.97
CA SER A 466 10.78 19.88 -2.22
C SER A 466 10.05 21.10 -2.80
N ASP A 467 10.30 22.29 -2.27
CA ASP A 467 9.63 23.51 -2.72
C ASP A 467 10.02 23.89 -4.16
N ASN A 468 11.29 23.69 -4.53
CA ASN A 468 11.75 23.91 -5.90
C ASN A 468 11.18 22.87 -6.90
N SER A 469 10.91 21.63 -6.46
CA SER A 469 10.31 20.60 -7.33
C SER A 469 8.82 20.85 -7.62
N PHE A 470 8.10 21.46 -6.66
CA PHE A 470 6.70 21.85 -6.81
C PHE A 470 6.54 23.06 -7.74
N ILE A 471 7.44 24.04 -7.65
CA ILE A 471 7.43 25.21 -8.55
C ILE A 471 7.80 24.80 -9.99
N MET A 472 8.72 23.84 -10.18
CA MET A 472 9.09 23.36 -11.52
C MET A 472 8.04 22.45 -12.18
N SER A 473 7.14 21.81 -11.43
CA SER A 473 6.05 21.01 -12.01
C SER A 473 4.88 21.88 -12.48
N GLU A 474 4.55 22.96 -11.78
CA GLU A 474 3.55 23.94 -12.26
C GLU A 474 4.03 24.69 -13.52
N HIS A 475 5.33 24.99 -13.61
CA HIS A 475 5.86 25.69 -14.78
C HIS A 475 5.86 24.83 -16.07
N ARG A 476 5.89 23.50 -15.93
CA ARG A 476 5.86 22.55 -17.05
C ARG A 476 4.43 22.24 -17.53
N PHE A 477 3.42 22.44 -16.67
CA PHE A 477 2.01 22.26 -17.01
C PHE A 477 1.43 23.42 -17.82
N ASN A 478 2.09 24.59 -17.82
CA ASN A 478 1.67 25.78 -18.58
C ASN A 478 2.36 25.94 -19.95
N GLN A 479 3.15 24.95 -20.41
CA GLN A 479 3.86 25.00 -21.69
C GLN A 479 3.65 23.79 -22.62
N GLU A 480 2.65 22.94 -22.37
CA GLU A 480 2.19 21.91 -23.32
C GLU A 480 0.75 22.15 -23.79
#